data_AF-L8GRQ8-F1
#
_entry.id   AF-L8GRQ8-F1
#
_cell.length_a   1.000
_cell.length_b   1.000
_cell.length_c   1.000
_cell.angle_alpha   90.00
_cell.angle_beta   90.00
_cell.angle_gamma   90.00
#
_symmetry.space_group_name_H-M   'P 1'
#
loop_
_entity.id
_entity.type
_entity.pdbx_description
1 polymer ?
#
loop_
_entity_poly.entity_id
_entity_poly.type
_entity_poly.pdbx_seq_one_letter_code
_entity_poly.pdbx_strand_id
1 'polypeptide(L)'
;MKRAVLNKHTPLSEDIIRKLPKAELHLHLDGSVRIGTIIELAEEQGVALPSTNYDELKDKIYVGEDCTSLVDYLRAFDITLSVLQKPYAITRVMYEVCEDAVADGVRYLEVRFSPILHTKEGMSLSQVMEAICEGQLMAEHNLPIFCRIIVCGMRQLDPKDTENLAEIAWRYKDKGVAGFDLAGPEYGFRSKTHKPAF
;
A
#
# COMPACT_ATOMS: atom_id res chain seq x y z
N MET A 1 30.60 -38.24 -28.20
CA MET A 1 30.73 -37.52 -26.92
C MET A 1 29.40 -36.85 -26.60
N LYS A 2 28.67 -37.32 -25.57
CA LYS A 2 27.42 -36.69 -25.13
C LYS A 2 27.78 -35.38 -24.41
N ARG A 3 27.30 -34.24 -24.93
CA ARG A 3 27.35 -32.94 -24.25
C ARG A 3 26.49 -33.08 -22.99
N ALA A 4 27.13 -33.04 -21.82
CA ALA A 4 26.39 -32.89 -20.56
C ALA A 4 25.68 -31.53 -20.61
N VAL A 5 24.35 -31.57 -20.69
CA VAL A 5 23.51 -30.39 -20.47
C VAL A 5 23.66 -30.06 -18.99
N LEU A 6 24.54 -29.11 -18.69
CA LEU A 6 24.62 -28.50 -17.37
C LEU A 6 23.31 -27.78 -17.12
N ASN A 7 22.40 -28.42 -16.39
CA ASN A 7 21.27 -27.73 -15.78
C ASN A 7 21.85 -26.88 -14.64
N LYS A 8 22.21 -25.63 -14.95
CA LYS A 8 23.15 -24.80 -14.19
C LYS A 8 22.47 -23.73 -13.33
N HIS A 9 21.24 -23.98 -12.91
CA HIS A 9 20.55 -23.10 -11.96
C HIS A 9 20.73 -23.68 -10.56
N THR A 10 21.80 -23.30 -9.88
CA THR A 10 21.81 -23.37 -8.41
C THR A 10 20.70 -22.43 -7.93
N PRO A 11 19.66 -22.93 -7.24
CA PRO A 11 18.60 -22.08 -6.73
C PRO A 11 19.22 -21.03 -5.79
N LEU A 12 18.82 -19.77 -5.94
CA LEU A 12 19.15 -18.75 -4.95
C LEU A 12 18.49 -19.15 -3.63
N SER A 13 19.26 -19.18 -2.53
CA SER A 13 18.66 -19.38 -1.21
C SER A 13 17.89 -18.14 -0.76
N GLU A 14 16.91 -18.32 0.10
CA GLU A 14 16.16 -17.20 0.69
C GLU A 14 17.09 -16.19 1.39
N ASP A 15 18.13 -16.66 2.09
CA ASP A 15 19.14 -15.82 2.72
C ASP A 15 19.88 -14.93 1.70
N ILE A 16 20.21 -15.48 0.52
CA ILE A 16 20.81 -14.68 -0.56
C ILE A 16 19.80 -13.64 -1.07
N ILE A 17 18.54 -14.04 -1.31
CA ILE A 17 17.49 -13.15 -1.82
C ILE A 17 17.24 -11.98 -0.86
N ARG A 18 17.17 -12.24 0.45
CA ARG A 18 17.00 -11.21 1.49
C ARG A 18 18.17 -10.23 1.52
N LYS A 19 19.40 -10.69 1.32
CA LYS A 19 20.61 -9.84 1.31
C LYS A 19 20.76 -8.95 0.07
N LEU A 20 20.08 -9.27 -1.03
CA LEU A 20 20.15 -8.44 -2.24
C LEU A 20 19.53 -7.05 -1.96
N PRO A 21 20.18 -5.94 -2.36
CA PRO A 21 19.53 -4.65 -2.33
C PRO A 21 18.39 -4.62 -3.35
N LYS A 22 17.19 -4.26 -2.91
CA LYS A 22 15.99 -4.24 -3.75
C LYS A 22 15.33 -2.86 -3.79
N ALA A 23 14.61 -2.60 -4.87
CA ALA A 23 13.65 -1.51 -4.97
C ALA A 23 12.25 -2.12 -5.08
N GLU A 24 11.32 -1.60 -4.29
CA GLU A 24 9.89 -1.92 -4.39
C GLU A 24 9.17 -0.69 -4.96
N LEU A 25 8.49 -0.86 -6.09
CA LEU A 25 7.90 0.23 -6.88
C LEU A 25 6.38 0.08 -7.05
N HIS A 26 5.80 -0.97 -6.48
CA HIS A 26 4.38 -1.28 -6.59
C HIS A 26 3.88 -1.95 -5.30
N LEU A 27 3.79 -1.17 -4.23
CA LEU A 27 3.22 -1.61 -2.96
C LEU A 27 2.07 -0.68 -2.53
N HIS A 28 0.90 -1.24 -2.25
CA HIS A 28 -0.25 -0.51 -1.71
C HIS A 28 -0.18 -0.43 -0.18
N LEU A 29 -0.22 0.78 0.37
CA LEU A 29 -0.22 0.99 1.84
C LEU A 29 -1.36 0.21 2.51
N ASP A 30 -2.57 0.42 2.00
CA ASP A 30 -3.82 -0.19 2.44
C ASP A 30 -3.89 -1.71 2.20
N GLY A 31 -3.00 -2.26 1.37
CA GLY A 31 -2.82 -3.71 1.17
C GLY A 31 -1.71 -4.33 2.02
N SER A 32 -0.95 -3.53 2.77
CA SER A 32 0.27 -3.96 3.48
C SER A 32 0.18 -3.79 4.99
N VAL A 33 -1.04 -3.71 5.52
CA VAL A 33 -1.28 -3.60 6.97
C VAL A 33 -1.07 -4.95 7.63
N ARG A 34 -0.23 -4.99 8.68
CA ARG A 34 -0.04 -6.20 9.49
C ARG A 34 -1.37 -6.59 10.16
N ILE A 35 -1.70 -7.87 10.19
CA ILE A 35 -2.95 -8.38 10.79
C ILE A 35 -3.04 -8.00 12.28
N GLY A 36 -1.93 -8.11 13.02
CA GLY A 36 -1.87 -7.68 14.42
C GLY A 36 -2.21 -6.19 14.58
N THR A 37 -1.66 -5.34 13.71
CA THR A 37 -1.95 -3.90 13.67
C THR A 37 -3.43 -3.63 13.38
N ILE A 38 -4.07 -4.41 12.50
CA ILE A 38 -5.52 -4.27 12.24
C ILE A 38 -6.32 -4.54 13.52
N ILE A 39 -6.00 -5.62 14.25
CA ILE A 39 -6.69 -5.99 15.48
C ILE A 39 -6.52 -4.92 16.56
N GLU A 40 -5.28 -4.47 16.77
CA GLU A 40 -4.95 -3.44 17.76
C GLU A 40 -5.63 -2.10 17.46
N LEU A 41 -5.55 -1.63 16.21
CA LEU A 41 -6.20 -0.38 15.79
C LEU A 41 -7.72 -0.48 15.87
N ALA A 42 -8.30 -1.65 15.56
CA ALA A 42 -9.74 -1.84 15.67
C ALA A 42 -10.22 -1.77 17.13
N GLU A 43 -9.49 -2.36 18.06
CA GLU A 43 -9.77 -2.25 19.49
C GLU A 43 -9.67 -0.79 19.96
N GLU A 44 -8.58 -0.10 19.60
CA GLU A 44 -8.36 1.30 19.97
C GLU A 44 -9.44 2.25 19.42
N GLN A 45 -9.90 2.00 18.20
CA GLN A 45 -10.86 2.86 17.48
C GLN A 45 -12.32 2.46 17.73
N GLY A 46 -12.58 1.30 18.35
CA GLY A 46 -13.93 0.74 18.47
C GLY A 46 -14.53 0.29 17.13
N VAL A 47 -13.69 -0.12 16.18
CA VAL A 47 -14.10 -0.62 14.86
C VAL A 47 -14.47 -2.10 14.95
N ALA A 48 -15.64 -2.48 14.44
CA ALA A 48 -16.07 -3.88 14.44
C ALA A 48 -15.36 -4.66 13.32
N LEU A 49 -14.62 -5.71 13.70
CA LEU A 49 -14.00 -6.65 12.77
C LEU A 49 -14.84 -7.93 12.62
N PRO A 50 -14.71 -8.65 11.49
CA PRO A 50 -15.34 -9.96 11.32
C PRO A 50 -14.80 -11.02 12.29
N SER A 51 -13.57 -10.86 12.77
CA SER A 51 -12.98 -11.59 13.89
C SER A 51 -11.82 -10.79 14.47
N THR A 52 -11.57 -10.95 15.77
CA THR A 52 -10.36 -10.47 16.46
C THR A 52 -9.34 -11.59 16.70
N ASN A 53 -9.66 -12.83 16.30
CA ASN A 53 -8.69 -13.92 16.26
C ASN A 53 -7.77 -13.73 15.04
N TYR A 54 -6.46 -13.83 15.25
CA TYR A 54 -5.45 -13.60 14.21
C TYR A 54 -5.64 -14.52 13.00
N ASP A 55 -5.77 -15.83 13.22
CA ASP A 55 -5.86 -16.82 12.14
C ASP A 55 -7.18 -16.71 11.38
N GLU A 56 -8.28 -16.49 12.10
CA GLU A 56 -9.59 -16.28 11.46
C GLU A 56 -9.61 -14.99 10.63
N LEU A 57 -9.01 -13.90 11.13
CA LEU A 57 -8.92 -12.65 10.39
C LEU A 57 -7.97 -12.77 9.19
N LYS A 58 -6.87 -13.52 9.33
CA LYS A 58 -5.97 -13.85 8.24
C LYS A 58 -6.71 -14.51 7.09
N ASP A 59 -7.57 -15.48 7.38
CA ASP A 59 -8.38 -16.17 6.35
C ASP A 59 -9.41 -15.26 5.66
N LYS A 60 -9.77 -14.12 6.27
CA LYS A 60 -10.66 -13.12 5.64
C LYS A 60 -9.91 -12.10 4.78
N ILE A 61 -8.64 -11.83 5.08
CA ILE A 61 -7.83 -10.82 4.38
C ILE A 61 -6.98 -11.48 3.29
N TYR A 62 -6.51 -12.72 3.52
CA TYR A 62 -5.75 -13.48 2.56
C TYR A 62 -6.67 -14.06 1.49
N VAL A 63 -6.41 -13.68 0.25
CA VAL A 63 -7.12 -14.21 -0.91
C VAL A 63 -6.27 -15.35 -1.48
N GLY A 64 -6.75 -16.58 -1.33
CA GLY A 64 -6.07 -17.77 -1.82
C GLY A 64 -6.05 -17.91 -3.35
N GLU A 65 -5.55 -19.05 -3.83
CA GLU A 65 -5.42 -19.35 -5.27
C GLU A 65 -6.78 -19.40 -6.01
N ASP A 66 -7.88 -19.56 -5.28
CA ASP A 66 -9.24 -19.59 -5.81
C ASP A 66 -9.84 -18.20 -6.12
N CYS A 67 -9.01 -17.15 -6.17
CA CYS A 67 -9.45 -15.79 -6.51
C CYS A 67 -9.99 -15.72 -7.95
N THR A 68 -11.31 -15.67 -8.09
CA THR A 68 -11.94 -15.67 -9.43
C THR A 68 -11.98 -14.30 -10.11
N SER A 69 -11.82 -13.20 -9.37
CA SER A 69 -11.87 -11.85 -9.93
C SER A 69 -11.10 -10.82 -9.10
N LEU A 70 -10.64 -9.75 -9.76
CA LEU A 70 -10.03 -8.59 -9.08
C LEU A 70 -10.99 -7.94 -8.08
N VAL A 71 -12.30 -7.95 -8.37
CA VAL A 71 -13.29 -7.34 -7.47
C VAL A 71 -13.40 -8.13 -6.16
N ASP A 72 -13.32 -9.46 -6.22
CA ASP A 72 -13.31 -10.28 -5.01
C ASP A 72 -12.04 -10.04 -4.19
N TYR A 73 -10.89 -9.91 -4.85
CA TYR A 73 -9.62 -9.56 -4.20
C TYR A 73 -9.72 -8.23 -3.43
N LEU A 74 -10.31 -7.21 -4.06
CA LEU A 74 -10.42 -5.87 -3.47
C LEU A 74 -11.36 -5.81 -2.24
N ARG A 75 -12.21 -6.80 -1.98
CA ARG A 75 -13.06 -6.81 -0.77
C ARG A 75 -12.25 -6.88 0.52
N ALA A 76 -11.07 -7.50 0.50
CA ALA A 76 -10.19 -7.56 1.67
C ALA A 76 -9.75 -6.16 2.14
N PHE A 77 -9.70 -5.19 1.23
CA PHE A 77 -9.34 -3.81 1.54
C PHE A 77 -10.40 -3.10 2.40
N ASP A 78 -11.66 -3.55 2.41
CA ASP A 78 -12.67 -2.94 3.27
C ASP A 78 -12.29 -3.07 4.75
N ILE A 79 -11.63 -4.18 5.12
CA ILE A 79 -11.15 -4.43 6.48
C ILE A 79 -9.98 -3.51 6.81
N THR A 80 -8.95 -3.46 5.96
CA THR A 80 -7.76 -2.62 6.21
C THR A 80 -8.11 -1.13 6.20
N LEU A 81 -8.96 -0.69 5.27
CA LEU A 81 -9.42 0.69 5.21
C LEU A 81 -10.26 1.09 6.44
N SER A 82 -10.95 0.16 7.09
CA SER A 82 -11.78 0.44 8.27
C SER A 82 -10.97 0.96 9.47
N VAL A 83 -9.70 0.56 9.59
CA VAL A 83 -8.80 0.97 10.68
C VAL A 83 -7.84 2.10 10.28
N LEU A 84 -7.89 2.54 9.03
CA LEU A 84 -7.03 3.58 8.45
C LEU A 84 -7.75 4.93 8.26
N GLN A 85 -8.71 5.24 9.13
CA GLN A 85 -9.48 6.50 9.07
C GLN A 85 -9.01 7.55 10.09
N LYS A 86 -7.87 7.32 10.76
CA LYS A 86 -7.25 8.25 11.71
C LYS A 86 -5.80 8.59 11.31
N PRO A 87 -5.29 9.81 11.59
CA PRO A 87 -3.91 10.18 11.22
C PRO A 87 -2.86 9.24 11.81
N TYR A 88 -2.95 8.95 13.11
CA TYR A 88 -1.97 8.11 13.80
C TYR A 88 -1.88 6.69 13.22
N ALA A 89 -3.00 6.15 12.73
CA ALA A 89 -3.05 4.83 12.12
C ALA A 89 -2.29 4.81 10.79
N ILE A 90 -2.46 5.86 9.96
CA ILE A 90 -1.74 6.02 8.69
C ILE A 90 -0.24 6.21 8.96
N THR A 91 0.12 7.07 9.90
CA THR A 91 1.52 7.29 10.32
C THR A 91 2.17 5.98 10.77
N ARG A 92 1.50 5.23 11.64
CA ARG A 92 1.96 3.92 12.13
C ARG A 92 2.16 2.92 11.00
N VAL A 93 1.15 2.70 10.17
CA VAL A 93 1.20 1.71 9.09
C VAL A 93 2.26 2.07 8.05
N MET A 94 2.42 3.35 7.73
CA MET A 94 3.49 3.81 6.84
C MET A 94 4.88 3.45 7.37
N TYR A 95 5.11 3.61 8.68
CA TYR A 95 6.36 3.21 9.33
C TYR A 95 6.55 1.68 9.29
N GLU A 96 5.51 0.91 9.65
CA GLU A 96 5.54 -0.56 9.67
C GLU A 96 5.82 -1.16 8.29
N VAL A 97 5.24 -0.60 7.24
CA VAL A 97 5.51 -1.01 5.85
C VAL A 97 6.99 -0.82 5.49
N CYS A 98 7.60 0.29 5.93
CA CYS A 98 9.02 0.52 5.72
C CYS A 98 9.90 -0.44 6.54
N GLU A 99 9.49 -0.78 7.76
CA GLU A 99 10.16 -1.75 8.61
C GLU A 99 10.17 -3.15 7.95
N ASP A 100 9.02 -3.59 7.45
CA ASP A 100 8.89 -4.87 6.74
C ASP A 100 9.71 -4.88 5.44
N ALA A 101 9.68 -3.77 4.68
CA ALA A 101 10.47 -3.63 3.46
C ALA A 101 11.99 -3.74 3.75
N VAL A 102 12.48 -3.12 4.83
CA VAL A 102 13.89 -3.23 5.23
C VAL A 102 14.25 -4.66 5.61
N ALA A 103 13.39 -5.36 6.35
CA ALA A 103 13.59 -6.75 6.74
C ALA A 103 13.69 -7.69 5.53
N ASP A 104 13.00 -7.35 4.44
CA ASP A 104 13.10 -8.05 3.17
C ASP A 104 14.31 -7.63 2.33
N GLY A 105 15.07 -6.61 2.72
CA GLY A 105 16.26 -6.12 2.02
C GLY A 105 15.99 -5.04 0.98
N VAL A 106 14.81 -4.43 1.01
CA VAL A 106 14.48 -3.23 0.24
C VAL A 106 15.31 -2.05 0.77
N ARG A 107 15.77 -1.21 -0.15
CA ARG A 107 16.52 0.03 0.13
C ARG A 107 15.84 1.25 -0.46
N TYR A 108 15.00 1.06 -1.47
CA TYR A 108 14.19 2.10 -2.10
C TYR A 108 12.75 1.61 -2.20
N LEU A 109 11.80 2.37 -1.64
CA LEU A 109 10.38 2.03 -1.64
C LEU A 109 9.56 3.18 -2.21
N GLU A 110 8.76 2.93 -3.23
CA GLU A 110 7.66 3.80 -3.65
C GLU A 110 6.34 3.20 -3.16
N VAL A 111 5.85 3.68 -2.02
CA VAL A 111 4.54 3.28 -1.48
C VAL A 111 3.46 4.03 -2.24
N ARG A 112 2.39 3.32 -2.59
CA ARG A 112 1.24 3.90 -3.28
C ARG A 112 -0.03 3.75 -2.47
N PHE A 113 -0.89 4.75 -2.51
CA PHE A 113 -2.18 4.73 -1.81
C PHE A 113 -3.10 5.81 -2.39
N SER A 114 -4.40 5.70 -2.11
CA SER A 114 -5.36 6.73 -2.52
C SER A 114 -5.87 7.52 -1.31
N PRO A 115 -5.44 8.78 -1.12
CA PRO A 115 -5.83 9.60 0.03
C PRO A 115 -7.34 9.70 0.26
N ILE A 116 -8.14 9.68 -0.82
CA ILE A 116 -9.61 9.78 -0.74
C ILE A 116 -10.26 8.56 -0.06
N LEU A 117 -9.58 7.42 0.00
CA LEU A 117 -10.10 6.23 0.70
C LEU A 117 -10.02 6.35 2.23
N HIS A 118 -9.28 7.35 2.72
CA HIS A 118 -9.05 7.61 4.15
C HIS A 118 -9.86 8.79 4.69
N THR A 119 -10.83 9.31 3.92
CA THR A 119 -11.61 10.49 4.31
C THR A 119 -13.02 10.17 4.81
N LYS A 120 -13.38 8.89 4.99
CA LYS A 120 -14.76 8.48 5.34
C LYS A 120 -15.20 9.00 6.70
N GLU A 121 -14.26 9.21 7.62
CA GLU A 121 -14.52 9.77 8.96
C GLU A 121 -14.16 11.26 9.09
N GLY A 122 -14.10 11.98 7.97
CA GLY A 122 -14.00 13.44 7.97
C GLY A 122 -12.59 14.02 7.94
N MET A 123 -11.55 13.20 7.79
CA MET A 123 -10.22 13.72 7.44
C MET A 123 -10.27 14.40 6.06
N SER A 124 -9.60 15.55 5.95
CA SER A 124 -9.31 16.16 4.64
C SER A 124 -8.17 15.42 3.94
N LEU A 125 -8.07 15.57 2.61
CA LEU A 125 -6.94 15.03 1.84
C LEU A 125 -5.59 15.52 2.39
N SER A 126 -5.50 16.77 2.84
CA SER A 126 -4.28 17.31 3.45
C SER A 126 -3.90 16.59 4.74
N GLN A 127 -4.86 16.31 5.63
CA GLN A 127 -4.59 15.59 6.88
C GLN A 127 -4.11 14.16 6.62
N VAL A 128 -4.68 13.50 5.61
CA VAL A 128 -4.23 12.19 5.15
C VAL A 128 -2.80 12.24 4.62
N MET A 129 -2.49 13.23 3.78
CA MET A 129 -1.15 13.43 3.23
C MET A 129 -0.11 13.79 4.29
N GLU A 130 -0.48 14.61 5.28
CA GLU A 130 0.38 14.96 6.41
C GLU A 130 0.74 13.72 7.23
N ALA A 131 -0.23 12.85 7.53
CA ALA A 131 -0.01 11.61 8.28
C ALA A 131 0.95 10.63 7.57
N ILE A 132 0.75 10.39 6.27
CA ILE A 132 1.66 9.51 5.53
C ILE A 132 3.07 10.12 5.40
N CYS A 133 3.19 11.44 5.22
CA CYS A 133 4.50 12.11 5.18
C CYS A 133 5.21 12.01 6.54
N GLU A 134 4.47 12.12 7.64
CA GLU A 134 5.03 11.93 8.99
C GLU A 134 5.59 10.51 9.15
N GLY A 135 4.82 9.48 8.79
CA GLY A 135 5.27 8.09 8.86
C GLY A 135 6.48 7.81 7.96
N GLN A 136 6.50 8.40 6.75
CA GLN A 136 7.64 8.35 5.84
C GLN A 136 8.90 8.97 6.47
N LEU A 137 8.80 10.18 7.03
CA LEU A 137 9.93 10.87 7.66
C LEU A 137 10.45 10.10 8.88
N MET A 138 9.55 9.54 9.69
CA MET A 138 9.93 8.68 10.81
C MET A 138 10.67 7.42 10.34
N ALA A 139 10.23 6.80 9.24
CA ALA A 139 10.90 5.64 8.68
C ALA A 139 12.29 5.99 8.15
N GLU A 140 12.43 7.02 7.29
CA GLU A 140 13.73 7.43 6.75
C GLU A 140 14.73 7.89 7.84
N HIS A 141 14.22 8.40 8.98
CA HIS A 141 15.06 8.76 10.12
C HIS A 141 15.61 7.54 10.88
N ASN A 142 14.79 6.50 11.06
CA ASN A 142 15.10 5.40 11.96
C ASN A 142 15.56 4.11 11.24
N LEU A 143 15.33 4.01 9.94
CA LEU A 143 15.55 2.80 9.15
C LEU A 143 16.47 3.08 7.95
N PRO A 144 17.26 2.10 7.49
CA PRO A 144 18.14 2.24 6.33
C PRO A 144 17.37 2.10 5.00
N ILE A 145 16.38 2.97 4.78
CA ILE A 145 15.51 2.98 3.60
C ILE A 145 15.34 4.39 3.05
N PHE A 146 15.19 4.50 1.75
CA PHE A 146 14.70 5.68 1.07
C PHE A 146 13.28 5.41 0.60
N CYS A 147 12.32 6.24 1.01
CA CYS A 147 10.91 5.99 0.77
C CYS A 147 10.26 7.19 0.08
N ARG A 148 9.43 6.95 -0.94
CA ARG A 148 8.66 7.97 -1.67
C ARG A 148 7.20 7.55 -1.78
N ILE A 149 6.34 8.54 -1.97
CA ILE A 149 4.89 8.35 -2.02
C ILE A 149 4.39 8.53 -3.45
N ILE A 150 3.50 7.63 -3.88
CA ILE A 150 2.71 7.75 -5.11
C ILE A 150 1.25 7.91 -4.71
N VAL A 151 0.63 9.01 -5.14
CA VAL A 151 -0.81 9.23 -4.93
C VAL A 151 -1.59 8.55 -6.05
N CYS A 152 -2.55 7.69 -5.70
CA CYS A 152 -3.38 6.99 -6.67
C CYS A 152 -4.75 7.67 -6.81
N GLY A 153 -5.14 7.99 -8.03
CA GLY A 153 -6.54 8.07 -8.46
C GLY A 153 -7.22 6.70 -8.41
N MET A 154 -8.54 6.69 -8.32
CA MET A 154 -9.34 5.45 -8.30
C MET A 154 -10.26 5.38 -9.51
N ARG A 155 -10.10 4.34 -10.32
CA ARG A 155 -10.76 4.15 -11.61
C ARG A 155 -12.28 4.23 -11.54
N GLN A 156 -12.85 3.76 -10.43
CA GLN A 156 -14.28 3.70 -10.16
C GLN A 156 -14.89 5.01 -9.62
N LEU A 157 -14.05 5.98 -9.25
CA LEU A 157 -14.51 7.29 -8.79
C LEU A 157 -14.69 8.25 -9.96
N ASP A 158 -15.31 9.40 -9.67
CA ASP A 158 -15.51 10.44 -10.66
C ASP A 158 -14.14 10.96 -11.16
N PRO A 159 -13.93 11.17 -12.47
CA PRO A 159 -12.70 11.77 -12.98
C PRO A 159 -12.32 13.08 -12.29
N LYS A 160 -13.29 13.84 -11.78
CA LYS A 160 -13.03 15.06 -11.00
C LYS A 160 -12.34 14.77 -9.67
N ASP A 161 -12.65 13.65 -9.02
CA ASP A 161 -11.94 13.22 -7.81
C ASP A 161 -10.49 12.88 -8.13
N THR A 162 -10.25 12.23 -9.27
CA THR A 162 -8.90 11.92 -9.76
C THR A 162 -8.09 13.19 -10.07
N GLU A 163 -8.71 14.22 -10.65
CA GLU A 163 -8.07 15.54 -10.83
C GLU A 163 -7.69 16.19 -9.49
N ASN A 164 -8.58 16.14 -8.50
CA ASN A 164 -8.30 16.67 -7.16
C ASN A 164 -7.14 15.92 -6.48
N LEU A 165 -7.04 14.61 -6.73
CA LEU A 165 -5.93 13.78 -6.25
C LEU A 165 -4.60 14.09 -6.97
N ALA A 166 -4.63 14.40 -8.27
CA ALA A 166 -3.44 14.88 -8.96
C ALA A 166 -2.98 16.24 -8.42
N GLU A 167 -3.92 17.14 -8.10
CA GLU A 167 -3.60 18.43 -7.49
C GLU A 167 -2.96 18.27 -6.10
N ILE A 168 -3.51 17.41 -5.23
CA ILE A 168 -2.91 17.18 -3.90
C ILE A 168 -1.53 16.51 -4.04
N ALA A 169 -1.33 15.61 -5.00
CA ALA A 169 -0.01 15.03 -5.28
C ALA A 169 1.02 16.13 -5.62
N TRP A 170 0.66 17.05 -6.51
CA TRP A 170 1.53 18.18 -6.88
C TRP A 170 1.85 19.11 -5.71
N ARG A 171 0.86 19.39 -4.83
CA ARG A 171 1.07 20.22 -3.63
C ARG A 171 2.10 19.60 -2.66
N TYR A 172 2.28 18.28 -2.67
CA TYR A 172 3.18 17.55 -1.80
C TYR A 172 4.46 17.05 -2.50
N LYS A 173 4.74 17.46 -3.74
CA LYS A 173 5.93 17.03 -4.53
C LYS A 173 7.27 17.27 -3.81
N ASP A 174 7.35 18.32 -2.98
CA ASP A 174 8.55 18.68 -2.22
C ASP A 174 8.59 18.06 -0.81
N LYS A 175 7.61 17.19 -0.49
CA LYS A 175 7.43 16.53 0.81
C LYS A 175 7.50 15.00 0.75
N GLY A 176 8.05 14.45 -0.34
CA GLY A 176 8.23 12.99 -0.51
C GLY A 176 7.33 12.35 -1.56
N VAL A 177 6.36 13.06 -2.12
CA VAL A 177 5.58 12.57 -3.27
C VAL A 177 6.43 12.57 -4.53
N ALA A 178 6.59 11.40 -5.14
CA ALA A 178 7.38 11.20 -6.36
C ALA A 178 6.53 11.00 -7.61
N GLY A 179 5.23 10.73 -7.48
CA GLY A 179 4.38 10.46 -8.63
C GLY A 179 2.89 10.42 -8.35
N PHE A 180 2.16 10.21 -9.44
CA PHE A 180 0.71 10.04 -9.48
C PHE A 180 0.38 8.79 -10.30
N ASP A 181 -0.59 8.00 -9.85
CA ASP A 181 -0.99 6.73 -10.47
C ASP A 181 -2.52 6.59 -10.55
N LEU A 182 -3.00 5.55 -11.23
CA LEU A 182 -4.42 5.19 -11.31
C LEU A 182 -4.63 3.71 -10.95
N ALA A 183 -5.38 3.45 -9.87
CA ALA A 183 -5.65 2.11 -9.32
C ALA A 183 -7.16 1.79 -9.27
N GLY A 184 -7.53 0.63 -8.74
CA GLY A 184 -8.92 0.16 -8.63
C GLY A 184 -9.33 -0.85 -9.72
N PRO A 185 -10.62 -1.24 -9.79
CA PRO A 185 -11.10 -2.21 -10.76
C PRO A 185 -10.89 -1.71 -12.18
N GLU A 186 -10.35 -2.56 -13.06
CA GLU A 186 -10.04 -2.20 -14.44
C GLU A 186 -11.19 -2.48 -15.41
N TYR A 187 -11.83 -3.64 -15.27
CA TYR A 187 -12.94 -4.02 -16.14
C TYR A 187 -14.12 -3.05 -15.95
N GLY A 188 -14.56 -2.43 -17.04
CA GLY A 188 -15.63 -1.41 -17.01
C GLY A 188 -15.16 0.02 -16.71
N PHE A 189 -13.93 0.22 -16.23
CA PHE A 189 -13.41 1.53 -15.84
C PHE A 189 -12.16 1.91 -16.66
N ARG A 190 -12.41 2.54 -17.81
CA ARG A 190 -11.38 2.87 -18.80
C ARG A 190 -10.46 3.98 -18.28
N SER A 191 -9.15 3.77 -18.29
CA SER A 191 -8.17 4.79 -17.89
C SER A 191 -8.31 6.12 -18.63
N LYS A 192 -8.76 6.10 -19.89
CA LYS A 192 -8.94 7.30 -20.73
C LYS A 192 -9.88 8.35 -20.13
N THR A 193 -10.83 7.96 -19.27
CA THR A 193 -11.73 8.93 -18.62
C THR A 193 -10.99 9.83 -17.63
N HIS A 194 -9.87 9.35 -17.09
CA HIS A 194 -9.04 10.03 -16.09
C HIS A 194 -7.90 10.85 -16.71
N LYS A 195 -7.84 10.94 -18.05
CA LYS A 195 -6.80 11.70 -18.78
C LYS A 195 -6.59 13.13 -18.25
N PRO A 196 -7.61 13.92 -17.87
CA PRO A 196 -7.38 15.28 -17.38
C PRO A 196 -6.47 15.40 -16.15
N ALA A 197 -6.31 14.32 -15.37
CA ALA A 197 -5.45 14.27 -14.20
C ALA A 197 -3.96 13.96 -14.52
N PHE A 198 -3.64 13.57 -15.76
CA PHE A 198 -2.31 13.16 -16.23
C PHE A 198 -1.79 14.09 -17.33
#